data_AF-A0A2D6GIY3-F1
#
_entry.id   AF-A0A2D6GIY3-F1
#
_cell.length_a   1.000
_cell.length_b   1.000
_cell.length_c   1.000
_cell.angle_alpha   90.00
_cell.angle_beta   90.00
_cell.angle_gamma   90.00
#
_symmetry.space_group_name_H-M   'P 1'
#
loop_
_entity.id
_entity.type
_entity.pdbx_description
1 polymer ?
#
loop_
_entity_poly.entity_id
_entity_poly.type
_entity_poly.pdbx_seq_one_letter_code
_entity_poly.pdbx_strand_id
1 'polypeptide(L)' 'ECEIQAREILKTRDHLVQLYADQTGKSHEEIKKALDRDNWFTAEEALEYGLLDKVVHSRSELN' A
#
# COMPACT_ATOMS: atom_id res chain seq x y z
N GLU A 1 -20.57 -10.17 -20.07
CA GLU A 1 -19.45 -9.19 -20.06
C GLU A 1 -19.24 -8.57 -18.68
N CYS A 2 -20.27 -8.05 -18.02
CA CYS A 2 -20.18 -7.46 -16.67
C CYS A 2 -19.54 -8.40 -15.62
N GLU A 3 -19.88 -9.69 -15.60
CA GLU A 3 -19.28 -10.64 -14.64
C GLU A 3 -17.77 -10.85 -14.84
N ILE A 4 -17.29 -10.85 -16.08
CA ILE A 4 -15.87 -11.04 -16.36
C ILE A 4 -15.10 -9.81 -15.88
N GLN A 5 -15.62 -8.62 -16.18
CA GLN A 5 -15.02 -7.37 -15.69
C GLN A 5 -15.04 -7.29 -14.16
N ALA A 6 -16.15 -7.67 -13.51
CA ALA A 6 -16.23 -7.70 -12.05
C ALA A 6 -15.18 -8.65 -11.43
N ARG A 7 -14.99 -9.85 -12.00
CA ARG A 7 -13.96 -10.78 -11.55
C ARG A 7 -12.54 -10.25 -11.75
N GLU A 8 -12.25 -9.62 -12.88
CA GLU A 8 -10.94 -9.03 -13.15
C GLU A 8 -10.64 -7.83 -12.22
N ILE A 9 -11.65 -7.01 -11.89
CA ILE A 9 -11.50 -5.93 -10.90
C ILE A 9 -11.16 -6.50 -9.53
N LEU A 10 -11.87 -7.54 -9.08
CA LEU A 10 -11.61 -8.19 -7.79
C LEU A 10 -10.21 -8.83 -7.75
N LYS A 11 -9.81 -9.49 -8.82
CA LYS A 11 -8.48 -10.11 -8.96
C LYS A 11 -7.37 -9.07 -8.93
N THR A 12 -7.54 -7.96 -9.64
CA THR A 12 -6.59 -6.85 -9.65
C THR A 12 -6.45 -6.23 -8.26
N ARG A 13 -7.58 -6.01 -7.57
CA ARG A 13 -7.57 -5.50 -6.20
C ARG A 13 -6.83 -6.45 -5.25
N ASP A 14 -7.10 -7.74 -5.33
CA ASP A 14 -6.46 -8.73 -4.46
C ASP A 14 -4.94 -8.81 -4.70
N HIS A 15 -4.51 -8.72 -5.96
CA HIS A 15 -3.10 -8.65 -6.32
C HIS A 15 -2.41 -7.41 -5.74
N LEU A 16 -3.07 -6.25 -5.77
CA LEU A 16 -2.54 -5.04 -5.13
C LEU A 16 -2.40 -5.25 -3.62
N VAL A 17 -3.44 -5.76 -2.94
CA VAL A 17 -3.40 -6.02 -1.50
C VAL A 17 -2.23 -6.94 -1.14
N GLN A 18 -2.03 -8.03 -1.91
CA GLN A 18 -0.92 -8.94 -1.68
C GLN A 18 0.44 -8.25 -1.82
N LEU A 19 0.63 -7.45 -2.87
CA LEU A 19 1.86 -6.71 -3.10
C LEU A 19 2.20 -5.78 -1.93
N TYR A 20 1.21 -5.01 -1.45
CA TYR A 20 1.40 -4.13 -0.30
C TYR A 20 1.69 -4.92 0.98
N ALA A 21 1.03 -6.05 1.21
CA ALA A 21 1.29 -6.90 2.38
C ALA A 21 2.73 -7.44 2.37
N ASP A 22 3.19 -7.92 1.21
CA ASP A 22 4.54 -8.47 1.06
C ASP A 22 5.64 -7.41 1.28
N GLN A 23 5.43 -6.17 0.83
CA GLN A 23 6.41 -5.09 0.98
C GLN A 23 6.39 -4.42 2.35
N THR A 24 5.20 -4.26 2.96
CA THR A 24 5.06 -3.59 4.27
C THR A 24 5.22 -4.55 5.45
N GLY A 25 5.22 -5.86 5.21
CA GLY A 25 5.19 -6.89 6.25
C GLY A 25 3.87 -6.96 7.03
N LYS A 26 2.83 -6.25 6.59
CA LYS A 26 1.50 -6.27 7.21
C LYS A 26 0.66 -7.43 6.69
N SER A 27 -0.38 -7.77 7.43
CA SER A 27 -1.31 -8.81 6.98
C SER A 27 -2.16 -8.34 5.79
N HIS A 28 -2.61 -9.30 4.97
CA HIS A 28 -3.51 -9.05 3.85
C HIS A 28 -4.80 -8.34 4.29
N GLU A 29 -5.38 -8.72 5.44
CA GLU A 29 -6.59 -8.09 5.96
C GLU A 29 -6.39 -6.63 6.37
N GLU A 30 -5.26 -6.30 6.99
CA GLU A 30 -4.93 -4.92 7.37
C GLU A 30 -4.79 -4.03 6.14
N ILE A 31 -4.04 -4.49 5.14
CA ILE A 31 -3.87 -3.76 3.88
C ILE A 31 -5.21 -3.63 3.14
N LYS A 32 -6.01 -4.69 3.08
CA LYS A 32 -7.33 -4.66 2.44
C LYS A 32 -8.24 -3.63 3.09
N LYS A 33 -8.24 -3.54 4.42
CA LYS A 33 -8.98 -2.52 5.17
C LYS A 33 -8.41 -1.12 4.93
N ALA A 34 -7.10 -1.00 4.81
CA ALA A 34 -6.44 0.26 4.51
C ALA A 34 -6.64 0.74 3.05
N LEU A 35 -6.90 -0.17 2.11
CA LEU A 35 -7.20 0.16 0.72
C LEU A 35 -8.70 0.26 0.42
N ASP A 36 -9.56 -0.06 1.40
CA ASP A 36 -11.03 0.06 1.26
C ASP A 36 -11.49 1.53 1.22
N ARG A 37 -10.68 2.43 1.77
CA ARG A 37 -10.87 3.88 1.70
C ARG A 37 -9.55 4.58 1.43
N ASP A 38 -9.64 5.80 0.90
CA ASP A 38 -8.49 6.67 0.74
C ASP A 38 -7.90 7.00 2.12
N ASN A 39 -6.74 6.41 2.40
CA ASN A 39 -5.95 6.74 3.57
C ASN A 39 -4.79 7.64 3.13
N TRP A 40 -4.75 8.83 3.74
CA TRP A 40 -3.70 9.82 3.51
C TRP A 40 -2.72 9.73 4.68
N PHE A 41 -1.43 9.64 4.35
CA PHE A 41 -0.36 9.54 5.33
C PHE A 41 0.54 10.77 5.23
N THR A 42 1.03 11.27 6.37
CA THR A 42 2.23 12.11 6.37
C THR A 42 3.47 11.26 6.03
N ALA A 43 4.60 11.92 5.80
CA ALA A 43 5.86 11.22 5.52
C ALA A 43 6.26 10.31 6.69
N GLU A 44 6.06 10.77 7.92
CA GLU A 44 6.35 10.03 9.16
C GLU A 44 5.40 8.85 9.34
N GLU A 45 4.10 9.05 9.10
CA GLU A 45 3.11 7.96 9.21
C GLU A 45 3.37 6.89 8.15
N ALA A 46 3.77 7.27 6.92
CA ALA A 46 4.12 6.33 5.86
C ALA A 46 5.39 5.53 6.19
N LEU A 47 6.36 6.15 6.86
CA LEU A 47 7.57 5.48 7.37
C LEU A 47 7.21 4.46 8.46
N GLU A 48 6.39 4.84 9.45
CA GLU A 48 5.95 3.94 10.52
C GLU A 48 5.05 2.81 10.00
N TYR A 49 4.24 3.10 8.97
CA TYR A 49 3.44 2.09 8.29
C TYR A 49 4.29 1.11 7.47
N GLY A 50 5.59 1.39 7.25
CA GLY A 50 6.47 0.54 6.46
C GLY A 50 6.27 0.69 4.95
N LEU A 51 5.70 1.81 4.49
CA LEU A 51 5.61 2.16 3.06
C LEU A 51 6.90 2.80 2.55
N LEU A 52 7.70 3.37 3.45
CA LEU A 52 8.95 4.08 3.14
C LEU A 52 10.05 3.58 4.08
N ASP A 53 11.30 3.61 3.65
CA ASP A 53 12.45 3.24 4.48
C ASP A 53 13.05 4.42 5.25
N LYS A 54 12.98 5.63 4.67
CA LYS A 54 13.54 6.85 5.25
C LYS A 54 12.88 8.11 4.68
N VAL A 55 12.65 9.10 5.54
CA VAL A 55 12.31 10.48 5.14
C VAL A 55 13.60 11.31 5.13
N VAL A 56 13.86 12.03 4.04
CA VAL A 56 15.05 12.89 3.87
C VAL A 56 14.63 14.37 3.84
N HIS A 57 15.32 15.23 4.58
CA HIS A 57 15.00 16.66 4.64
C HIS A 57 15.96 17.54 3.83
N SER A 58 17.13 17.01 3.49
CA SER A 58 18.15 17.71 2.72
C SER A 58 18.88 16.78 1.76
N ARG A 59 19.40 17.33 0.66
CA ARG A 59 20.14 16.55 -0.34
C ARG A 59 21.43 15.93 0.21
N SER A 60 21.97 16.47 1.29
CA SER A 60 23.11 15.92 2.03
C SER A 60 22.83 14.59 2.73
N GLU A 61 21.56 14.19 2.90
CA GLU A 61 21.18 12.94 3.59
C GLU A 61 21.03 11.73 2.66
N LEU A 62 21.28 11.93 1.36
CA LEU A 62 21.08 10.99 0.26
C LEU A 62 22.36 10.21 -0.13
N ASN A 63 23.41 10.30 0.71
CA ASN A 63 24.74 9.76 0.42
C ASN A 63 24.76 8.22 0.37
#